data_AF-A0A3D3W7Q0-F1
#
_entry.id   AF-A0A3D3W7Q0-F1
#
_cell.length_a   1.000
_cell.length_b   1.000
_cell.length_c   1.000
_cell.angle_alpha   90.00
_cell.angle_beta   90.00
_cell.angle_gamma   90.00
#
_symmetry.space_group_name_H-M   'P 1'
#
loop_
_entity.id
_entity.type
_entity.pdbx_description
1 polymer ?
#
loop_
_entity_poly.entity_id
_entity_poly.type
_entity_poly.pdbx_seq_one_letter_code
_entity_poly.pdbx_strand_id
1 'polypeptide(L)'
;MTTLALIVAVFSLALAMIAYWRSGGQQDIKELKQQLQDELEALRTKQKEIVESTSQAIARAYDRSRQRLASTREELIKQEKAAIEGLEEQVKKARKQLEAISDKLEEYAVVARESTLEAARSAEEAVSQRIRRIQARVTLLQAKGKASRAKKANSDKDLDRADRLLQEAMELLREARETLSGDPAYQQELETMKLALQEATVAVRARTEDIRQKIEQVLADTDTIINTLEEDETKAAEK
;
A
#
# COMPACT_ATOMS: atom_id res chain seq x y z
N MET A 1 70.68 91.43 51.55
CA MET A 1 70.10 92.09 50.36
C MET A 1 68.90 91.35 49.75
N THR A 2 68.58 90.11 50.14
CA THR A 2 67.46 89.32 49.58
C THR A 2 66.10 89.52 50.28
N THR A 3 66.08 89.93 51.55
CA THR A 3 64.85 90.15 52.33
C THR A 3 64.10 91.43 51.95
N LEU A 4 64.81 92.47 51.48
CA LEU A 4 64.22 93.72 51.02
C LEU A 4 63.45 93.57 49.69
N ALA A 5 63.93 92.72 48.77
CA ALA A 5 63.27 92.50 47.48
C ALA A 5 61.91 91.80 47.62
N LEU A 6 61.78 90.90 48.59
CA LEU A 6 60.55 90.13 48.82
C LEU A 6 59.45 91.00 49.44
N ILE A 7 59.82 91.92 50.34
CA ILE A 7 58.89 92.89 50.93
C ILE A 7 58.36 93.86 49.87
N VAL A 8 59.20 94.34 48.94
CA VAL A 8 58.76 95.22 47.83
C VAL A 8 57.88 94.46 46.82
N ALA A 9 58.17 93.18 46.55
CA ALA A 9 57.32 92.37 45.67
C ALA A 9 55.92 92.13 46.26
N VAL A 10 55.82 91.87 47.57
CA VAL A 10 54.52 91.67 48.23
C VAL A 10 53.75 92.99 48.34
N PHE A 11 54.43 94.12 48.64
CA PHE A 11 53.79 95.43 48.66
C PHE A 11 53.32 95.87 47.27
N SER A 12 54.08 95.59 46.22
CA SER A 12 53.66 95.90 44.85
C SER A 12 52.51 95.01 44.37
N LEU A 13 52.44 93.74 44.81
CA LEU A 13 51.30 92.87 44.51
C LEU A 13 50.04 93.29 45.28
N ALA A 14 50.17 93.69 46.54
CA ALA A 14 49.06 94.23 47.34
C ALA A 14 48.58 95.59 46.79
N LEU A 15 49.50 96.47 46.37
CA LEU A 15 49.17 97.74 45.71
C LEU A 15 48.55 97.53 44.33
N ALA A 16 49.00 96.55 43.54
CA ALA A 16 48.36 96.19 42.28
C ALA A 16 46.94 95.66 42.48
N MET A 17 46.70 94.86 43.52
CA MET A 17 45.38 94.35 43.86
C MET A 17 44.44 95.46 44.35
N ILE A 18 44.93 96.41 45.16
CA ILE A 18 44.15 97.59 45.62
C ILE A 18 43.93 98.59 44.47
N ALA A 19 44.90 98.78 43.59
CA ALA A 19 44.75 99.63 42.40
C ALA A 19 43.76 99.04 41.39
N TYR A 20 43.79 97.72 41.16
CA TYR A 20 42.81 97.02 40.31
C TYR A 20 41.39 97.11 40.89
N TRP A 21 41.26 97.07 42.22
CA TRP A 21 39.97 97.27 42.89
C TRP A 21 39.47 98.72 42.83
N ARG A 22 40.37 99.71 42.73
CA ARG A 22 40.04 101.14 42.64
C ARG A 22 39.91 101.68 41.21
N SER A 23 40.49 101.02 40.20
CA SER A 23 40.51 101.50 38.80
C SER A 23 39.50 100.85 37.87
N GLY A 24 38.61 99.98 38.35
CA GLY A 24 37.58 99.37 37.48
C GLY A 24 37.17 97.94 37.82
N GLY A 25 37.83 97.26 38.76
CA GLY A 25 37.51 95.85 39.09
C GLY A 25 36.06 95.61 39.57
N GLN A 26 35.36 96.63 40.08
CA GLN A 26 33.92 96.51 40.37
C GLN A 26 33.02 96.49 39.12
N GLN A 27 33.45 97.12 38.03
CA GLN A 27 32.77 97.03 36.74
C GLN A 27 33.07 95.70 36.07
N ASP A 28 34.33 95.25 36.07
CA ASP A 28 34.70 93.92 35.54
C ASP A 28 33.96 92.80 36.29
N ILE A 29 33.85 92.85 37.62
CA ILE A 29 33.09 91.84 38.39
C ILE A 29 31.59 91.91 38.09
N LYS A 30 31.03 93.10 37.78
CA LYS A 30 29.62 93.24 37.40
C LYS A 30 29.38 92.72 35.98
N GLU A 31 30.24 93.05 35.02
CA GLU A 31 30.20 92.50 33.68
C GLU A 31 30.40 90.99 33.70
N LEU A 32 31.34 90.47 34.49
CA LEU A 32 31.56 89.02 34.62
C LEU A 32 30.35 88.33 35.26
N LYS A 33 29.72 88.95 36.26
CA LYS A 33 28.46 88.44 36.86
C LYS A 33 27.31 88.46 35.87
N GLN A 34 27.24 89.49 35.03
CA GLN A 34 26.19 89.63 34.02
C GLN A 34 26.40 88.64 32.87
N GLN A 35 27.63 88.48 32.39
CA GLN A 35 28.01 87.43 31.43
C GLN A 35 27.76 86.03 31.99
N LEU A 36 28.08 85.77 33.26
CA LEU A 36 27.77 84.49 33.92
C LEU A 36 26.26 84.26 34.04
N GLN A 37 25.47 85.30 34.30
CA GLN A 37 24.01 85.20 34.32
C GLN A 37 23.46 84.92 32.92
N ASP A 38 23.94 85.63 31.90
CA ASP A 38 23.54 85.44 30.50
C ASP A 38 23.96 84.05 29.99
N GLU A 39 25.14 83.56 30.35
CA GLU A 39 25.59 82.19 30.04
C GLU A 39 24.78 81.13 30.79
N LEU A 40 24.41 81.37 32.06
CA LEU A 40 23.54 80.47 32.82
C LEU A 40 22.12 80.43 32.23
N GLU A 41 21.59 81.56 31.78
CA GLU A 41 20.30 81.63 31.08
C GLU A 41 20.37 80.97 29.70
N ALA A 42 21.46 81.16 28.96
CA ALA A 42 21.72 80.47 27.70
C ALA A 42 21.87 78.94 27.90
N LEU A 43 22.50 78.50 28.99
CA LEU A 43 22.61 77.07 29.33
C LEU A 43 21.27 76.49 29.76
N ARG A 44 20.46 77.22 30.55
CA ARG A 44 19.11 76.78 30.94
C ARG A 44 18.17 76.67 29.74
N THR A 45 18.24 77.61 28.81
CA THR A 45 17.44 77.57 27.57
C THR A 45 17.88 76.42 26.67
N LYS A 46 19.19 76.20 26.47
CA LYS A 46 19.71 75.01 25.77
C LYS A 46 19.34 73.71 26.45
N GLN A 47 19.40 73.64 27.78
CA GLN A 47 18.98 72.46 28.53
C GLN A 47 17.49 72.18 28.33
N LYS A 48 16.65 73.21 28.36
CA LYS A 48 15.22 73.08 28.12
C LYS A 48 14.93 72.60 26.69
N GLU A 49 15.61 73.18 25.70
CA GLU A 49 15.49 72.79 24.29
C GLU A 49 15.98 71.35 24.05
N ILE A 50 17.08 70.93 24.69
CA ILE A 50 17.57 69.55 24.64
C ILE A 50 16.56 68.61 25.29
N VAL A 51 16.00 68.95 26.45
CA VAL A 51 14.99 68.13 27.13
C VAL A 51 13.71 68.02 26.31
N GLU A 52 13.23 69.12 25.71
CA GLU A 52 12.05 69.11 24.86
C GLU A 52 12.28 68.33 23.55
N SER A 53 13.42 68.52 22.89
CA SER A 53 13.77 67.80 21.65
C SER A 53 14.02 66.31 21.90
N THR A 54 14.68 65.94 23.00
CA THR A 54 14.85 64.53 23.39
C THR A 54 13.54 63.88 23.79
N SER A 55 12.67 64.58 24.54
CA SER A 55 11.33 64.09 24.87
C SER A 55 10.48 63.85 23.62
N GLN A 56 10.49 64.80 22.67
CA GLN A 56 9.80 64.64 21.38
C GLN A 56 10.40 63.52 20.53
N ALA A 57 11.73 63.37 20.51
CA ALA A 57 12.41 62.30 19.78
C ALA A 57 12.07 60.92 20.36
N ILE A 58 12.05 60.80 21.69
CA ILE A 58 11.65 59.57 22.40
C ILE A 58 10.19 59.25 22.13
N ALA A 59 9.28 60.22 22.23
CA ALA A 59 7.86 60.02 21.92
C ALA A 59 7.68 59.54 20.47
N ARG A 60 8.32 60.19 19.49
CA ARG A 60 8.27 59.78 18.08
C ARG A 60 8.91 58.41 17.82
N ALA A 61 9.95 58.03 18.55
CA ALA A 61 10.58 56.72 18.45
C ALA A 61 9.67 55.64 19.05
N TYR A 62 9.03 55.94 20.18
CA TYR A 62 8.05 55.07 20.83
C TYR A 62 6.83 54.84 19.94
N ASP A 63 6.24 55.90 19.37
CA ASP A 63 5.10 55.80 18.47
C ASP A 63 5.44 54.98 17.22
N ARG A 64 6.61 55.20 16.62
CA ARG A 64 7.10 54.40 15.49
C ARG A 64 7.29 52.93 15.86
N SER A 65 7.82 52.64 17.05
CA SER A 65 7.97 51.27 17.54
C SER A 65 6.61 50.60 17.74
N ARG A 66 5.65 51.31 18.35
CA ARG A 66 4.29 50.82 18.56
C ARG A 66 3.57 50.55 17.24
N GLN A 67 3.72 51.43 16.25
CA GLN A 67 3.14 51.24 14.92
C GLN A 67 3.75 50.03 14.21
N ARG A 68 5.07 49.83 14.29
CA ARG A 68 5.75 48.64 13.75
C ARG A 68 5.29 47.36 14.42
N LEU A 69 5.18 47.34 15.75
CA LEU A 69 4.66 46.18 16.47
C LEU A 69 3.21 45.87 16.08
N ALA A 70 2.37 46.89 15.92
CA ALA A 70 1.00 46.71 15.46
C ALA A 70 0.95 46.12 14.04
N SER A 71 1.75 46.65 13.10
CA SER A 71 1.79 46.14 11.73
C SER A 71 2.34 44.72 11.65
N THR A 72 3.43 44.41 12.38
CA THR A 72 4.01 43.06 12.40
C THR A 72 3.06 42.06 13.03
N ARG A 73 2.30 42.45 14.07
CA ARG A 73 1.28 41.59 14.66
C ARG A 73 0.14 41.31 13.68
N GLU A 74 -0.31 42.33 12.94
CA GLU A 74 -1.35 42.14 11.92
C GLU A 74 -0.87 41.23 10.78
N GLU A 75 0.37 41.40 10.33
CA GLU A 75 0.98 40.57 9.30
C GLU A 75 1.13 39.12 9.76
N LEU A 76 1.58 38.89 10.99
CA LEU A 76 1.65 37.55 11.60
C LEU A 76 0.29 36.87 11.66
N ILE A 77 -0.76 37.59 12.09
CA ILE A 77 -2.13 37.04 12.13
C ILE A 77 -2.62 36.66 10.72
N LYS A 78 -2.29 37.47 9.70
CA LYS A 78 -2.64 37.15 8.31
C LYS A 78 -1.89 35.92 7.81
N GLN A 79 -0.59 35.83 8.07
CA GLN A 79 0.24 34.68 7.68
C GLN A 79 -0.21 33.39 8.40
N GLU A 80 -0.51 33.48 9.69
CA GLU A 80 -1.02 32.36 10.48
C GLU A 80 -2.35 31.83 9.90
N LYS A 81 -3.30 32.72 9.61
CA LYS A 81 -4.57 32.34 8.99
C LYS A 81 -4.38 31.68 7.62
N ALA A 82 -3.56 32.27 6.76
CA ALA A 82 -3.27 31.71 5.44
C ALA A 82 -2.58 30.34 5.54
N ALA A 83 -1.69 30.16 6.52
CA ALA A 83 -1.04 28.87 6.78
C ALA A 83 -2.04 27.82 7.28
N ILE A 84 -2.95 28.19 8.20
CA ILE A 84 -4.01 27.30 8.70
C ILE A 84 -4.93 26.89 7.55
N GLU A 85 -5.44 27.84 6.76
CA GLU A 85 -6.31 27.55 5.61
C GLU A 85 -5.61 26.64 4.59
N GLY A 86 -4.34 26.90 4.29
CA GLY A 86 -3.53 26.08 3.40
C GLY A 86 -3.34 24.64 3.93
N LEU A 87 -3.07 24.49 5.23
CA LEU A 87 -2.95 23.18 5.87
C LEU A 87 -4.29 22.43 5.90
N GLU A 88 -5.39 23.11 6.21
CA GLU A 88 -6.73 22.52 6.17
C GLU A 88 -7.09 21.99 4.77
N GLU A 89 -6.77 22.75 3.72
CA GLU A 89 -6.97 22.33 2.35
C GLU A 89 -6.12 21.09 2.00
N GLN A 90 -4.85 21.08 2.42
CA GLN A 90 -3.95 19.93 2.22
C GLN A 90 -4.46 18.69 2.96
N VAL A 91 -4.89 18.83 4.21
CA VAL A 91 -5.48 17.73 4.99
C VAL A 91 -6.74 17.21 4.31
N LYS A 92 -7.59 18.11 3.80
CA LYS A 92 -8.81 17.72 3.07
C LYS A 92 -8.49 16.97 1.77
N LYS A 93 -7.48 17.41 1.01
CA LYS A 93 -7.01 16.71 -0.20
C LYS A 93 -6.44 15.34 0.14
N ALA A 94 -5.60 15.25 1.17
CA ALA A 94 -5.02 14.00 1.63
C ALA A 94 -6.11 13.01 2.10
N ARG A 95 -7.12 13.48 2.85
CA ARG A 95 -8.27 12.65 3.25
C ARG A 95 -9.03 12.10 2.05
N LYS A 96 -9.34 12.94 1.06
CA LYS A 96 -10.00 12.49 -0.19
C LYS A 96 -9.15 11.48 -0.96
N GLN A 97 -7.84 11.66 -1.00
CA GLN A 97 -6.93 10.71 -1.64
C GLN A 97 -6.90 9.36 -0.90
N LEU A 98 -6.86 9.39 0.44
CA LEU A 98 -6.90 8.18 1.25
C LEU A 98 -8.22 7.42 1.10
N GLU A 99 -9.35 8.14 1.08
CA GLU A 99 -10.68 7.57 0.84
C GLU A 99 -10.73 6.89 -0.53
N ALA A 100 -10.29 7.59 -1.60
CA ALA A 100 -10.24 7.01 -2.94
C ALA A 100 -9.29 5.81 -3.07
N ILE A 101 -8.20 5.75 -2.29
CA ILE A 101 -7.32 4.58 -2.24
C ILE A 101 -7.99 3.44 -1.47
N SER A 102 -8.67 3.73 -0.37
CA SER A 102 -9.42 2.74 0.43
C SER A 102 -10.50 2.07 -0.42
N ASP A 103 -11.31 2.85 -1.13
CA ASP A 103 -12.38 2.33 -1.99
C ASP A 103 -11.82 1.43 -3.10
N LYS A 104 -10.71 1.84 -3.73
CA LYS A 104 -10.02 1.01 -4.75
C LYS A 104 -9.45 -0.27 -4.17
N LEU A 105 -8.87 -0.23 -2.97
CA LEU A 105 -8.36 -1.43 -2.31
C LEU A 105 -9.47 -2.41 -1.96
N GLU A 106 -10.63 -1.92 -1.53
CA GLU A 106 -11.81 -2.75 -1.28
C GLU A 106 -12.31 -3.40 -2.58
N GLU A 107 -12.41 -2.63 -3.68
CA GLU A 107 -12.78 -3.16 -5.00
C GLU A 107 -11.80 -4.24 -5.47
N TYR A 108 -10.48 -3.99 -5.39
CA TYR A 108 -9.48 -4.99 -5.77
C TYR A 108 -9.51 -6.23 -4.87
N ALA A 109 -9.78 -6.07 -3.57
CA ALA A 109 -9.90 -7.20 -2.66
C ALA A 109 -11.12 -8.07 -2.99
N VAL A 110 -12.25 -7.46 -3.36
CA VAL A 110 -13.45 -8.19 -3.82
C VAL A 110 -13.14 -8.96 -5.11
N VAL A 111 -12.56 -8.30 -6.11
CA VAL A 111 -12.20 -8.95 -7.39
C VAL A 111 -11.17 -10.07 -7.20
N ALA A 112 -10.16 -9.87 -6.36
CA ALA A 112 -9.18 -10.89 -6.03
C ALA A 112 -9.83 -12.09 -5.34
N ARG A 113 -10.79 -11.85 -4.42
CA ARG A 113 -11.54 -12.91 -3.76
C ARG A 113 -12.42 -13.69 -4.74
N GLU A 114 -13.15 -13.01 -5.60
CA GLU A 114 -14.02 -13.64 -6.61
C GLU A 114 -13.21 -14.49 -7.58
N SER A 115 -12.14 -13.94 -8.16
CA SER A 115 -11.25 -14.69 -9.06
C SER A 115 -10.58 -15.90 -8.37
N THR A 116 -10.21 -15.77 -7.10
CA THR A 116 -9.68 -16.90 -6.32
C THR A 116 -10.75 -17.98 -6.09
N LEU A 117 -11.99 -17.59 -5.80
CA LEU A 117 -13.10 -18.53 -5.63
C LEU A 117 -13.47 -19.25 -6.94
N GLU A 118 -13.46 -18.53 -8.06
CA GLU A 118 -13.67 -19.12 -9.38
C GLU A 118 -12.56 -20.10 -9.76
N ALA A 119 -11.29 -19.72 -9.52
CA ALA A 119 -10.15 -20.61 -9.73
C ALA A 119 -10.23 -21.87 -8.85
N ALA A 120 -10.62 -21.72 -7.58
CA ALA A 120 -10.82 -22.85 -6.67
C ALA A 120 -11.92 -23.79 -7.15
N ARG A 121 -13.08 -23.26 -7.58
CA ARG A 121 -14.18 -24.06 -8.14
C ARG A 121 -13.77 -24.79 -9.40
N SER A 122 -13.07 -24.12 -10.31
CA SER A 122 -12.55 -24.74 -11.53
C SER A 122 -11.57 -25.87 -11.22
N ALA A 123 -10.68 -25.70 -10.22
CA ALA A 123 -9.79 -26.75 -9.77
C ALA A 123 -10.55 -27.93 -9.12
N GLU A 124 -11.57 -27.67 -8.30
CA GLU A 124 -12.43 -28.70 -7.70
C GLU A 124 -13.16 -29.52 -8.78
N GLU A 125 -13.70 -28.87 -9.81
CA GLU A 125 -14.35 -29.52 -10.95
C GLU A 125 -13.37 -30.41 -11.74
N ALA A 126 -12.16 -29.90 -12.02
CA ALA A 126 -11.12 -30.65 -12.72
C ALA A 126 -10.67 -31.89 -11.94
N VAL A 127 -10.44 -31.75 -10.63
CA VAL A 127 -10.10 -32.88 -9.74
C VAL A 127 -11.24 -33.89 -9.70
N SER A 128 -12.49 -33.43 -9.57
CA SER A 128 -13.68 -34.31 -9.55
C SER A 128 -13.85 -35.07 -10.87
N GLN A 129 -13.56 -34.47 -12.01
CA GLN A 129 -13.55 -35.16 -13.30
C GLN A 129 -12.43 -36.22 -13.37
N ARG A 130 -11.22 -35.89 -12.91
CA ARG A 130 -10.10 -36.83 -12.85
C ARG A 130 -10.40 -38.04 -11.95
N ILE A 131 -10.99 -37.82 -10.78
CA ILE A 131 -11.41 -38.91 -9.88
C ILE A 131 -12.40 -39.84 -10.58
N ARG A 132 -13.40 -39.30 -11.27
CA ARG A 132 -14.38 -40.09 -12.03
C ARG A 132 -13.71 -40.93 -13.13
N ARG A 133 -12.75 -40.37 -13.85
CA ARG A 133 -11.96 -41.11 -14.87
C ARG A 133 -11.17 -42.26 -14.27
N ILE A 134 -10.45 -42.01 -13.17
CA ILE A 134 -9.69 -43.05 -12.44
C ILE A 134 -10.60 -44.15 -11.94
N GLN A 135 -11.75 -43.80 -11.35
CA GLN A 135 -12.74 -44.77 -10.88
C GLN A 135 -13.26 -45.63 -12.04
N ALA A 136 -13.65 -45.00 -13.15
CA ALA A 136 -14.11 -45.72 -14.33
C ALA A 136 -13.03 -46.63 -14.92
N ARG A 137 -11.77 -46.17 -14.98
CA ARG A 137 -10.62 -46.97 -15.42
C ARG A 137 -10.41 -48.20 -14.55
N VAL A 138 -10.49 -48.06 -13.23
CA VAL A 138 -10.40 -49.19 -12.29
C VAL A 138 -11.54 -50.19 -12.55
N THR A 139 -12.77 -49.72 -12.73
CA THR A 139 -13.93 -50.56 -13.04
C THR A 139 -13.77 -51.28 -14.39
N LEU A 140 -13.25 -50.60 -15.42
CA LEU A 140 -12.94 -51.21 -16.72
C LEU A 140 -11.82 -52.25 -16.63
N LEU A 141 -10.78 -52.02 -15.83
CA LEU A 141 -9.75 -53.02 -15.55
C LEU A 141 -10.34 -54.27 -14.88
N GLN A 142 -11.31 -54.12 -13.99
CA GLN A 142 -12.04 -55.25 -13.42
C GLN A 142 -12.86 -55.98 -14.48
N ALA A 143 -13.58 -55.25 -15.35
CA ALA A 143 -14.32 -55.83 -16.48
C ALA A 143 -13.39 -56.62 -17.42
N LYS A 144 -12.22 -56.06 -17.76
CA LYS A 144 -11.17 -56.74 -18.52
C LYS A 144 -10.72 -58.04 -17.85
N GLY A 145 -10.53 -58.00 -16.53
CA GLY A 145 -10.18 -59.18 -15.73
C GLY A 145 -11.24 -60.28 -15.81
N LYS A 146 -12.53 -59.90 -15.77
CA LYS A 146 -13.66 -60.84 -15.95
C LYS A 146 -13.71 -61.42 -17.35
N ALA A 147 -13.60 -60.59 -18.39
CA ALA A 147 -13.55 -61.04 -19.79
C ALA A 147 -12.36 -61.97 -20.06
N SER A 148 -11.18 -61.69 -19.48
CA SER A 148 -9.99 -62.55 -19.59
C SER A 148 -10.21 -63.92 -18.93
N ARG A 149 -10.90 -63.95 -17.78
CA ARG A 149 -11.28 -65.22 -17.13
C ARG A 149 -12.35 -65.95 -17.93
N ALA A 150 -13.28 -65.24 -18.57
CA ALA A 150 -14.27 -65.85 -19.46
C ALA A 150 -13.59 -66.52 -20.66
N LYS A 151 -12.58 -65.87 -21.26
CA LYS A 151 -11.73 -66.46 -22.32
C LYS A 151 -11.07 -67.77 -21.87
N LYS A 152 -10.55 -67.80 -20.63
CA LYS A 152 -9.94 -69.01 -20.05
C LYS A 152 -10.99 -70.10 -19.84
N ALA A 153 -12.13 -69.77 -19.23
CA ALA A 153 -13.22 -70.73 -19.02
C ALA A 153 -13.75 -71.32 -20.34
N ASN A 154 -13.84 -70.51 -21.39
CA ASN A 154 -14.18 -70.98 -22.73
C ASN A 154 -13.14 -71.98 -23.29
N SER A 155 -11.84 -71.71 -23.10
CA SER A 155 -10.77 -72.65 -23.48
C SER A 155 -10.88 -73.98 -22.73
N ASP A 156 -11.32 -73.94 -21.48
CA ASP A 156 -11.56 -75.11 -20.63
C ASP A 156 -12.94 -75.78 -20.92
N LYS A 157 -13.69 -75.28 -21.90
CA LYS A 157 -15.05 -75.71 -22.29
C LYS A 157 -16.12 -75.54 -21.20
N ASP A 158 -15.87 -74.72 -20.19
CA ASP A 158 -16.82 -74.34 -19.14
C ASP A 158 -17.63 -73.11 -19.58
N LEU A 159 -18.58 -73.33 -20.49
CA LEU A 159 -19.35 -72.27 -21.13
C LEU A 159 -20.30 -71.54 -20.16
N ASP A 160 -20.86 -72.24 -19.17
CA ASP A 160 -21.75 -71.63 -18.17
C ASP A 160 -21.00 -70.64 -17.27
N ARG A 161 -19.74 -70.95 -16.95
CA ARG A 161 -18.87 -70.01 -16.24
C ARG A 161 -18.43 -68.86 -17.13
N ALA A 162 -18.14 -69.11 -18.40
CA ALA A 162 -17.79 -68.05 -19.35
C ALA A 162 -18.94 -67.03 -19.50
N ASP A 163 -20.19 -67.51 -19.65
CA ASP A 163 -21.38 -66.65 -19.76
C ASP A 163 -21.57 -65.78 -18.50
N ARG A 164 -21.49 -66.37 -17.30
CA ARG A 164 -21.59 -65.61 -16.03
C ARG A 164 -20.51 -64.52 -15.92
N LEU A 165 -19.27 -64.84 -16.28
CA LEU A 165 -18.17 -63.87 -16.23
C LEU A 165 -18.35 -62.73 -17.23
N LEU A 166 -18.92 -62.98 -18.42
CA LEU A 166 -19.23 -61.93 -19.38
C LEU A 166 -20.39 -61.04 -18.93
N GLN A 167 -21.41 -61.60 -18.27
CA GLN A 167 -22.48 -60.82 -17.65
C GLN A 167 -21.94 -59.90 -16.54
N GLU A 168 -21.06 -60.41 -15.67
CA GLU A 168 -20.39 -59.60 -14.65
C GLU A 168 -19.54 -58.48 -15.27
N ALA A 169 -18.85 -58.75 -16.39
CA ALA A 169 -18.11 -57.73 -17.12
C ALA A 169 -19.02 -56.64 -17.70
N MET A 170 -20.23 -57.01 -18.14
CA MET A 170 -21.22 -56.09 -18.68
C MET A 170 -21.81 -55.16 -17.61
N GLU A 171 -22.05 -55.66 -16.40
CA GLU A 171 -22.48 -54.82 -15.27
C GLU A 171 -21.40 -53.82 -14.87
N LEU A 172 -20.13 -54.25 -14.82
CA LEU A 172 -19.00 -53.34 -14.55
C LEU A 172 -18.86 -52.28 -15.65
N LEU A 173 -19.07 -52.63 -16.92
CA LEU A 173 -19.10 -51.64 -18.00
C LEU A 173 -20.22 -50.62 -17.82
N ARG A 174 -21.41 -51.07 -17.40
CA ARG A 174 -22.54 -50.18 -17.10
C ARG A 174 -22.19 -49.19 -15.97
N GLU A 175 -21.57 -49.68 -14.89
CA GLU A 175 -21.11 -48.85 -13.78
C GLU A 175 -20.04 -47.83 -14.20
N ALA A 176 -19.06 -48.26 -15.03
CA ALA A 176 -18.05 -47.36 -15.58
C ALA A 176 -18.68 -46.26 -16.44
N ARG A 177 -19.70 -46.59 -17.24
CA ARG A 177 -20.46 -45.63 -18.03
C ARG A 177 -21.26 -44.66 -17.17
N GLU A 178 -21.91 -45.13 -16.12
CA GLU A 178 -22.65 -44.26 -15.18
C GLU A 178 -21.69 -43.25 -14.52
N THR A 179 -20.50 -43.71 -14.13
CA THR A 179 -19.42 -42.88 -13.57
C THR A 179 -18.94 -41.80 -14.56
N LEU A 180 -18.88 -42.14 -15.85
CA LEU A 180 -18.47 -41.25 -16.95
C LEU A 180 -19.64 -40.51 -17.63
N SER A 181 -20.86 -40.56 -17.08
CA SER A 181 -22.05 -39.99 -17.73
C SER A 181 -21.95 -38.50 -18.09
N GLY A 182 -21.13 -37.74 -17.35
CA GLY A 182 -20.84 -36.33 -17.62
C GLY A 182 -19.72 -36.07 -18.62
N ASP A 183 -19.06 -37.10 -19.17
CA ASP A 183 -17.95 -36.98 -20.11
C ASP A 183 -18.33 -37.57 -21.48
N PRO A 184 -18.75 -36.74 -22.45
CA PRO A 184 -19.22 -37.22 -23.75
C PRO A 184 -18.11 -37.87 -24.57
N ALA A 185 -16.83 -37.61 -24.24
CA ALA A 185 -15.68 -38.08 -25.00
C ALA A 185 -15.55 -39.60 -25.06
N TYR A 186 -16.15 -40.33 -24.11
CA TYR A 186 -16.03 -41.80 -24.01
C TYR A 186 -17.33 -42.53 -24.35
N GLN A 187 -18.41 -41.82 -24.67
CA GLN A 187 -19.73 -42.45 -24.83
C GLN A 187 -19.77 -43.43 -26.00
N GLN A 188 -19.12 -43.09 -27.12
CA GLN A 188 -19.12 -43.91 -28.32
C GLN A 188 -18.32 -45.21 -28.13
N GLU A 189 -17.16 -45.11 -27.50
CA GLU A 189 -16.28 -46.25 -27.23
C GLU A 189 -16.94 -47.21 -26.22
N LEU A 190 -17.57 -46.68 -25.17
CA LEU A 190 -18.30 -47.49 -24.18
C LEU A 190 -19.51 -48.22 -24.81
N GLU A 191 -20.22 -47.59 -25.75
CA GLU A 191 -21.30 -48.26 -26.49
C GLU A 191 -20.75 -49.35 -27.42
N THR A 192 -19.62 -49.11 -28.08
CA THR A 192 -18.94 -50.11 -28.92
C THR A 192 -18.53 -51.32 -28.09
N MET A 193 -17.92 -51.09 -26.92
CA MET A 193 -17.52 -52.16 -26.00
C MET A 193 -18.74 -52.92 -25.46
N LYS A 194 -19.86 -52.23 -25.20
CA LYS A 194 -21.12 -52.87 -24.77
C LYS A 194 -21.66 -53.81 -25.84
N LEU A 195 -21.69 -53.37 -27.10
CA LEU A 195 -22.10 -54.21 -28.23
C LEU A 195 -21.18 -55.42 -28.37
N ALA A 196 -19.86 -55.23 -28.29
CA ALA A 196 -18.90 -56.33 -28.35
C ALA A 196 -19.10 -57.37 -27.21
N LEU A 197 -19.36 -56.90 -25.97
CA LEU A 197 -19.68 -57.78 -24.84
C LEU A 197 -21.00 -58.54 -25.05
N GLN A 198 -22.02 -57.89 -25.62
CA GLN A 198 -23.30 -58.53 -25.94
C GLN A 198 -23.12 -59.62 -27.00
N GLU A 199 -22.37 -59.33 -28.06
CA GLU A 199 -22.05 -60.30 -29.10
C GLU A 199 -21.28 -61.49 -28.54
N ALA A 200 -20.26 -61.25 -27.70
CA ALA A 200 -19.50 -62.32 -27.04
C ALA A 200 -20.39 -63.19 -26.14
N THR A 201 -21.31 -62.58 -25.39
CA THR A 201 -22.26 -63.29 -24.52
C THR A 201 -23.21 -64.16 -25.35
N VAL A 202 -23.76 -63.62 -26.44
CA VAL A 202 -24.62 -64.36 -27.37
C VAL A 202 -23.86 -65.52 -28.01
N ALA A 203 -22.62 -65.29 -28.44
CA ALA A 203 -21.75 -66.31 -29.02
C ALA A 203 -21.51 -67.49 -28.06
N VAL A 204 -21.23 -67.21 -26.78
CA VAL A 204 -21.05 -68.23 -25.73
C VAL A 204 -22.31 -69.07 -25.56
N ARG A 205 -23.48 -68.42 -25.45
CA ARG A 205 -24.77 -69.10 -25.26
C ARG A 205 -25.16 -69.96 -26.46
N ALA A 206 -24.86 -69.49 -27.67
CA ALA A 206 -25.11 -70.21 -28.91
C ALA A 206 -24.05 -71.30 -29.21
N ARG A 207 -22.98 -71.39 -28.41
CA ARG A 207 -21.87 -72.35 -28.58
C ARG A 207 -21.21 -72.26 -29.96
N THR A 208 -21.04 -71.05 -30.44
CA THR A 208 -20.46 -70.74 -31.76
C THR A 208 -18.94 -70.93 -31.78
N GLU A 209 -18.35 -71.14 -32.96
CA GLU A 209 -16.90 -71.34 -33.10
C GLU A 209 -16.09 -70.05 -32.88
N ASP A 210 -16.71 -68.87 -33.01
CA ASP A 210 -16.05 -67.56 -32.96
C ASP A 210 -16.01 -66.91 -31.56
N ILE A 211 -16.47 -67.61 -30.50
CA ILE A 211 -16.48 -67.10 -29.11
C ILE A 211 -15.14 -66.47 -28.72
N ARG A 212 -14.03 -67.16 -29.04
CA ARG A 212 -12.69 -66.70 -28.68
C ARG A 212 -12.37 -65.36 -29.33
N GLN A 213 -12.70 -65.20 -30.61
CA GLN A 213 -12.44 -63.97 -31.36
C GLN A 213 -13.27 -62.81 -30.80
N LYS A 214 -14.54 -63.05 -30.46
CA LYS A 214 -15.41 -62.03 -29.85
C LYS A 214 -14.93 -61.58 -28.48
N ILE A 215 -14.47 -62.50 -27.62
CA ILE A 215 -13.88 -62.13 -26.32
C ILE A 215 -12.55 -61.38 -26.51
N GLU A 216 -11.74 -61.74 -27.52
CA GLU A 216 -10.51 -61.01 -27.84
C GLU A 216 -10.79 -59.57 -28.31
N GLN A 217 -11.84 -59.36 -29.11
CA GLN A 217 -12.29 -58.02 -29.50
C GLN A 217 -12.66 -57.18 -28.28
N VAL A 218 -13.46 -57.72 -27.35
CA VAL A 218 -13.81 -57.05 -26.10
C VAL A 218 -12.56 -56.61 -25.33
N LEU A 219 -11.56 -57.49 -25.22
CA LEU A 219 -10.32 -57.16 -24.50
C LEU A 219 -9.54 -56.04 -25.19
N ALA A 220 -9.47 -56.03 -26.52
CA ALA A 220 -8.81 -54.99 -27.30
C ALA A 220 -9.52 -53.64 -27.20
N ASP A 221 -10.85 -53.64 -27.27
CA ASP A 221 -11.68 -52.43 -27.11
C ASP A 221 -11.52 -51.87 -25.69
N THR A 222 -11.54 -52.73 -24.67
CA THR A 222 -11.33 -52.33 -23.28
C THR A 222 -9.95 -51.69 -23.08
N ASP A 223 -8.90 -52.25 -23.71
CA ASP A 223 -7.54 -51.71 -23.63
C ASP A 223 -7.41 -50.34 -24.28
N THR A 224 -8.08 -50.13 -25.40
CA THR A 224 -8.11 -48.84 -26.08
C THR A 224 -8.69 -47.77 -25.13
N ILE A 225 -9.84 -48.04 -24.51
CA ILE A 225 -10.49 -47.10 -23.59
C ILE A 225 -9.63 -46.84 -22.34
N ILE A 226 -9.07 -47.90 -21.74
CA ILE A 226 -8.21 -47.76 -20.55
C ILE A 226 -6.99 -46.88 -20.85
N ASN A 227 -6.37 -47.07 -22.01
CA ASN A 227 -5.21 -46.29 -22.43
C ASN A 227 -5.59 -44.82 -22.67
N THR A 228 -6.71 -44.55 -23.34
CA THR A 228 -7.19 -43.17 -23.53
C THR A 228 -7.50 -42.49 -22.20
N LEU A 229 -8.16 -43.19 -21.26
CA LEU A 229 -8.41 -42.66 -19.91
C LEU A 229 -7.10 -42.34 -19.17
N GLU A 230 -6.11 -43.24 -19.25
CA GLU A 230 -4.79 -43.02 -18.66
C GLU A 230 -4.07 -41.80 -19.25
N GLU A 231 -4.05 -41.67 -20.58
CA GLU A 231 -3.44 -40.52 -21.25
C GLU A 231 -4.12 -39.20 -20.84
N ASP A 232 -5.44 -39.19 -20.76
CA ASP A 232 -6.20 -38.00 -20.37
C ASP A 232 -6.03 -37.67 -18.89
N GLU A 233 -5.86 -38.67 -18.02
CA GLU A 233 -5.48 -38.49 -16.61
C GLU A 233 -4.08 -37.87 -16.46
N THR A 234 -3.11 -38.33 -17.25
CA THR A 234 -1.75 -37.77 -17.25
C THR A 234 -1.74 -36.33 -17.73
N LYS A 235 -2.40 -36.05 -18.87
CA LYS A 235 -2.52 -34.68 -19.41
C LYS A 235 -3.24 -33.74 -18.43
N ALA A 236 -4.23 -34.24 -17.69
CA ALA A 236 -4.93 -33.45 -16.69
C ALA A 236 -4.10 -33.20 -15.42
N ALA A 237 -3.08 -34.01 -15.14
CA ALA A 237 -2.18 -33.84 -14.00
C ALA A 237 -1.05 -32.83 -14.27
N GLU A 238 -0.74 -32.57 -15.55
CA GLU A 238 0.33 -31.67 -15.98
C GLU A 238 -0.12 -30.20 -16.16
N LYS A 239 -1.44 -29.94 -16.07
CA LYS A 239 -2.04 -28.60 -16.13
C LYS A 239 -2.29 -28.05 -14.74
#